data_AF-A0A743YI02-F1
#
_entry.id   AF-A0A743YI02-F1
#
_cell.length_a   1.000
_cell.length_b   1.000
_cell.length_c   1.000
_cell.angle_alpha   90.00
_cell.angle_beta   90.00
_cell.angle_gamma   90.00
#
_symmetry.space_group_name_H-M   'P 1'
#
loop_
_entity.id
_entity.type
_entity.pdbx_description
1 polymer ?
#
loop_
_entity_poly.entity_id
_entity_poly.type
_entity_poly.pdbx_seq_one_letter_code
_entity_poly.pdbx_strand_id
1 'polypeptide(L)'
;MITHYDVKMETQLLKRVLVAEGINIPSLLQVMRPGLCVFLWMIAWPTFIRLCLNKLDIRDAGVDICFSGVMGFILFVGITNAMLLYYAVPNSFRKSSKLVRFMYSKGCAYIFSFLVVFTLVALLLNSFLYSFTLIVLFIAFFIIYVIDSNRYKLSAVVALIQSFRKEPVS
;
A
#
# COMPACT_ATOMS: atom_id res chain seq x y z
N MET A 1 12.02 -16.18 -8.70
CA MET A 1 10.65 -16.66 -9.00
C MET A 1 10.14 -17.41 -7.78
N ILE A 2 8.95 -17.09 -7.27
CA ILE A 2 8.32 -17.81 -6.16
C ILE A 2 7.31 -18.80 -6.74
N THR A 3 7.36 -20.05 -6.28
CA THR A 3 6.44 -21.11 -6.72
C THR A 3 5.28 -21.30 -5.73
N HIS A 4 4.22 -21.97 -6.16
CA HIS A 4 3.12 -22.34 -5.25
C HIS A 4 3.56 -23.27 -4.12
N TYR A 5 4.62 -24.07 -4.34
CA TYR A 5 5.21 -24.91 -3.31
C TYR A 5 5.84 -24.06 -2.20
N ASP A 6 6.60 -23.04 -2.58
CA ASP A 6 7.24 -22.11 -1.63
C ASP A 6 6.19 -21.41 -0.76
N VAL A 7 5.09 -20.95 -1.35
CA VAL A 7 3.98 -20.32 -0.61
C VAL A 7 3.38 -21.28 0.41
N LYS A 8 3.14 -22.54 0.04
CA LYS A 8 2.57 -23.55 0.95
C LYS A 8 3.52 -23.87 2.10
N MET A 9 4.80 -24.06 1.80
CA MET A 9 5.85 -24.32 2.79
C MET A 9 6.01 -23.14 3.76
N GLU A 10 6.10 -21.92 3.24
CA GLU A 10 6.23 -20.72 4.07
C GLU A 10 4.99 -20.46 4.93
N THR A 11 3.79 -20.80 4.45
CA THR A 11 2.55 -20.73 5.26
C THR A 11 2.59 -21.71 6.44
N GLN A 12 3.12 -22.92 6.23
CA GLN A 12 3.29 -23.90 7.32
C GLN A 12 4.35 -23.46 8.32
N LEU A 13 5.46 -22.88 7.85
CA LEU A 13 6.50 -22.31 8.71
C LEU A 13 5.95 -21.14 9.52
N LEU A 14 5.19 -20.23 8.90
CA LEU A 14 4.53 -19.12 9.57
C LEU A 14 3.61 -19.62 10.69
N LYS A 15 2.81 -20.68 10.44
CA LYS A 15 1.97 -21.31 11.48
C LYS A 15 2.80 -21.76 12.68
N ARG A 16 3.94 -22.42 12.46
CA ARG A 16 4.82 -22.89 13.54
C ARG A 16 5.39 -21.71 14.36
N VAL A 17 5.83 -20.65 13.68
CA VAL A 17 6.37 -19.47 14.37
C VAL A 17 5.28 -18.73 15.15
N LEU A 18 4.06 -18.61 14.60
CA LEU A 18 2.95 -17.99 15.31
C LEU A 18 2.51 -18.77 16.56
N VAL A 19 2.58 -20.12 16.53
CA VAL A 19 2.34 -20.95 17.72
C VAL A 19 3.43 -20.76 18.78
N ALA A 20 4.69 -20.56 18.37
CA ALA A 20 5.82 -20.44 19.28
C ALA A 20 6.00 -19.02 19.87
N GLU A 21 5.88 -17.99 19.03
CA GLU A 21 6.19 -16.59 19.39
C GLU A 21 4.93 -15.72 19.56
N GLY A 22 3.75 -16.21 19.16
CA GLY A 22 2.52 -15.43 19.13
C GLY A 22 2.47 -14.38 18.01
N ILE A 23 1.40 -13.59 17.97
CA ILE A 23 1.28 -12.43 17.08
C ILE A 23 1.92 -11.21 17.74
N ASN A 24 2.70 -10.46 16.96
CA ASN A 24 3.19 -9.18 17.41
C ASN A 24 2.09 -8.12 17.29
N ILE A 25 1.81 -7.34 18.35
CA ILE A 25 0.83 -6.24 18.28
C ILE A 25 1.57 -4.98 17.82
N PRO A 26 1.36 -4.50 16.59
CA PRO A 26 2.11 -3.36 16.09
C PRO A 26 1.57 -2.04 16.65
N SER A 27 2.47 -1.08 16.86
CA SER A 27 2.07 0.27 17.24
C SER A 27 1.38 0.98 16.06
N LEU A 28 0.25 1.63 16.30
CA LEU A 28 -0.54 2.30 15.25
C LEU A 28 0.30 3.33 14.49
N LEU A 29 1.10 4.13 15.20
CA LEU A 29 1.93 5.16 14.60
C LEU A 29 2.97 4.59 13.62
N GLN A 30 3.58 3.44 13.95
CA GLN A 30 4.54 2.77 13.08
C GLN A 30 3.88 2.29 11.78
N VAL A 31 2.65 1.78 11.88
CA VAL A 31 1.88 1.27 10.74
C VAL A 31 1.38 2.40 9.84
N MET A 32 1.00 3.54 10.43
CA MET A 32 0.48 4.71 9.70
C MET A 32 1.56 5.50 8.96
N ARG A 33 2.79 5.58 9.51
CA ARG A 33 3.91 6.37 8.94
C ARG A 33 4.06 6.25 7.41
N PRO A 34 4.21 5.05 6.82
CA PRO A 34 4.41 4.93 5.38
C PRO A 34 3.21 5.42 4.58
N GLY A 35 1.98 5.13 5.02
CA GLY A 35 0.78 5.62 4.35
C GLY A 35 0.66 7.14 4.43
N LEU A 36 1.01 7.73 5.58
CA LEU A 36 0.92 9.16 5.80
C LEU A 36 1.90 9.92 4.90
N CYS A 37 3.11 9.41 4.69
CA CYS A 37 4.07 9.99 3.74
C CYS A 37 3.50 10.04 2.31
N VAL A 38 2.86 8.96 1.85
CA VAL A 38 2.23 8.88 0.53
C VAL A 38 1.07 9.87 0.41
N PHE A 39 0.22 9.94 1.43
CA PHE A 39 -0.92 10.85 1.47
C PHE A 39 -0.49 12.32 1.41
N LEU A 40 0.48 12.70 2.24
CA LEU A 40 1.02 14.06 2.25
C LEU A 40 1.67 14.42 0.91
N TRP A 41 2.40 13.49 0.30
CA TRP A 41 2.97 13.69 -1.03
C TRP A 41 1.89 13.98 -2.08
N MET A 42 0.80 13.22 -2.08
CA MET A 42 -0.29 13.39 -3.04
C MET A 42 -1.04 14.72 -2.89
N ILE A 43 -1.12 15.27 -1.68
CA ILE A 43 -1.70 16.61 -1.46
C ILE A 43 -0.70 17.70 -1.85
N ALA A 44 0.55 17.59 -1.39
CA ALA A 44 1.55 18.64 -1.55
C ALA A 44 1.98 18.83 -3.00
N TRP A 45 2.07 17.73 -3.77
CA TRP A 45 2.67 17.77 -5.10
C TRP A 45 1.87 18.59 -6.14
N PRO A 46 0.54 18.42 -6.31
CA PRO A 46 -0.24 19.25 -7.23
C PRO A 46 -0.19 20.74 -6.87
N THR A 47 -0.22 21.06 -5.58
CA THR A 47 -0.09 22.44 -5.07
C THR A 47 1.27 23.03 -5.44
N PHE A 48 2.34 22.28 -5.22
CA PHE A 48 3.71 22.69 -5.52
C PHE A 48 3.90 22.97 -7.02
N ILE A 49 3.44 22.05 -7.89
CA ILE A 49 3.55 22.21 -9.34
C ILE A 49 2.79 23.44 -9.84
N ARG A 50 1.56 23.66 -9.36
CA ARG A 50 0.76 24.83 -9.77
C ARG A 50 1.37 26.15 -9.34
N LEU A 51 2.01 26.17 -8.17
CA LEU A 51 2.79 27.31 -7.68
C LEU A 51 4.02 27.57 -8.56
N CYS A 52 4.80 26.54 -8.89
CA CYS A 52 5.98 26.67 -9.75
C CYS A 52 5.65 27.13 -11.18
N LEU A 53 4.51 26.72 -11.72
CA LEU A 53 4.07 27.07 -13.08
C LEU A 53 3.40 28.46 -13.18
N ASN A 54 3.25 29.21 -12.09
CA ASN A 54 2.48 30.46 -12.05
C ASN A 54 1.05 30.33 -12.61
N LYS A 55 0.47 29.12 -12.56
CA LYS A 55 -0.89 28.79 -13.05
C LYS A 55 -1.86 28.62 -11.88
N LEU A 56 -1.74 29.48 -10.87
CA LEU A 56 -2.51 29.33 -9.64
C LEU A 56 -3.91 29.95 -9.80
N ASP A 57 -4.80 29.25 -10.49
CA ASP A 57 -6.24 29.48 -10.32
C ASP A 57 -6.69 28.72 -9.06
N ILE A 58 -7.17 29.47 -8.06
CA ILE A 58 -7.55 28.96 -6.73
C ILE A 58 -8.64 27.89 -6.86
N ARG A 59 -9.60 28.06 -7.79
CA ARG A 59 -10.70 27.12 -7.97
C ARG A 59 -10.19 25.78 -8.48
N ASP A 60 -9.41 25.82 -9.54
CA ASP A 60 -8.87 24.63 -10.21
C ASP A 60 -7.83 23.92 -9.32
N ALA A 61 -7.01 24.68 -8.58
CA ALA A 61 -6.10 24.12 -7.59
C ALA A 61 -6.85 23.41 -6.45
N GLY A 62 -7.95 24.00 -5.95
CA GLY A 62 -8.78 23.40 -4.91
C GLY A 62 -9.39 22.07 -5.34
N VAL A 63 -9.87 21.98 -6.59
CA VAL A 63 -10.44 20.74 -7.16
C VAL A 63 -9.37 19.64 -7.24
N ASP A 64 -8.21 19.94 -7.81
CA ASP A 64 -7.10 18.98 -7.94
C ASP A 64 -6.62 18.44 -6.58
N ILE A 65 -6.48 19.34 -5.59
CA ILE A 65 -6.10 18.98 -4.22
C ILE A 65 -7.16 18.09 -3.58
N CYS A 66 -8.45 18.39 -3.79
CA CYS A 66 -9.54 17.59 -3.25
C CYS A 66 -9.52 16.16 -3.82
N PHE A 67 -9.45 16.02 -5.14
CA PHE A 67 -9.38 14.70 -5.79
C PHE A 67 -8.13 13.91 -5.37
N SER A 68 -6.97 14.58 -5.32
CA SER A 68 -5.72 13.96 -4.87
C SER A 68 -5.77 13.58 -3.40
N GLY A 69 -6.42 14.38 -2.57
CA GLY A 69 -6.64 14.12 -1.16
C GLY A 69 -7.51 12.89 -0.94
N VAL A 70 -8.65 12.79 -1.64
CA VAL A 70 -9.54 11.61 -1.54
C VAL A 70 -8.80 10.33 -1.96
N MET A 71 -8.13 10.34 -3.12
CA MET A 71 -7.38 9.17 -3.59
C MET A 71 -6.19 8.84 -2.69
N GLY A 72 -5.47 9.85 -2.21
CA GLY A 72 -4.38 9.68 -1.26
C GLY A 72 -4.86 9.11 0.08
N PHE A 73 -6.06 9.49 0.53
CA PHE A 73 -6.66 8.94 1.75
C PHE A 73 -7.03 7.46 1.59
N ILE A 74 -7.58 7.07 0.42
CA ILE A 74 -7.86 5.66 0.11
C ILE A 74 -6.56 4.85 0.13
N LEU A 75 -5.47 5.36 -0.48
CA LEU A 75 -4.16 4.73 -0.44
C LEU A 75 -3.60 4.65 0.98
N PHE A 76 -3.76 5.72 1.77
CA PHE A 76 -3.35 5.73 3.17
C PHE A 76 -4.00 4.60 3.95
N VAL A 77 -5.32 4.41 3.83
CA VAL A 77 -6.04 3.32 4.50
C VAL A 77 -5.55 1.96 3.99
N GLY A 78 -5.39 1.79 2.68
CA GLY A 78 -4.89 0.55 2.08
C GLY A 78 -3.48 0.17 2.56
N ILE A 79 -2.55 1.14 2.55
CA ILE A 79 -1.17 0.95 2.99
C ILE A 79 -1.13 0.66 4.50
N THR A 80 -1.88 1.39 5.30
CA THR A 80 -1.97 1.17 6.76
C THR A 80 -2.47 -0.24 7.06
N ASN A 81 -3.52 -0.70 6.36
CA ASN A 81 -4.01 -2.07 6.52
C ASN A 81 -2.99 -3.13 6.09
N ALA A 82 -2.27 -2.92 4.98
CA ALA A 82 -1.22 -3.83 4.55
C ALA A 82 -0.05 -3.88 5.55
N MET A 83 0.34 -2.73 6.09
CA MET A 83 1.39 -2.63 7.10
C MET A 83 0.96 -3.25 8.44
N LEU A 84 -0.33 -3.18 8.78
CA LEU A 84 -0.86 -3.82 9.99
C LEU A 84 -0.63 -5.34 9.92
N LEU A 85 -0.96 -5.94 8.77
CA LEU A 85 -0.71 -7.36 8.52
C LEU A 85 0.79 -7.68 8.49
N TYR A 86 1.59 -6.82 7.88
CA TYR A 86 3.04 -7.00 7.83
C TYR A 86 3.67 -6.99 9.22
N TYR A 87 3.38 -5.99 10.05
CA TYR A 87 3.96 -5.87 11.39
C TYR A 87 3.36 -6.85 12.42
N ALA A 88 2.19 -7.45 12.13
CA ALA A 88 1.62 -8.53 12.92
C ALA A 88 2.45 -9.82 12.86
N VAL A 89 3.17 -10.03 11.75
CA VAL A 89 4.07 -11.17 11.59
C VAL A 89 5.32 -10.99 12.47
N PRO A 90 5.72 -12.01 13.24
CA PRO A 90 6.91 -11.96 14.09
C PRO A 90 8.19 -11.54 13.35
N ASN A 91 9.05 -10.78 14.04
CA ASN A 91 10.28 -10.22 13.47
C ASN A 91 11.23 -11.30 12.92
N SER A 92 11.32 -12.44 13.59
CA SER A 92 12.13 -13.60 13.20
C SER A 92 11.72 -14.13 11.83
N PHE A 93 10.42 -14.29 11.61
CA PHE A 93 9.85 -14.75 10.35
C PHE A 93 9.97 -13.70 9.25
N ARG A 94 9.74 -12.42 9.55
CA ARG A 94 9.86 -11.33 8.55
C ARG A 94 11.25 -11.23 7.93
N LYS A 95 12.30 -11.49 8.71
CA LYS A 95 13.70 -11.43 8.24
C LYS A 95 14.12 -12.68 7.46
N SER A 96 13.54 -13.84 7.78
CA SER A 96 13.90 -15.12 7.18
C SER A 96 13.04 -15.50 5.97
N SER A 97 11.77 -15.07 5.93
CA SER A 97 10.82 -15.38 4.88
C SER A 97 11.13 -14.67 3.57
N LYS A 98 11.32 -15.46 2.50
CA LYS A 98 11.50 -14.94 1.14
C LYS A 98 10.17 -14.41 0.61
N LEU A 99 9.05 -15.07 0.91
CA LEU A 99 7.72 -14.62 0.49
C LEU A 99 7.35 -13.26 1.07
N VAL A 100 7.49 -13.06 2.38
CA VAL A 100 7.11 -11.81 3.05
C VAL A 100 7.97 -10.66 2.53
N ARG A 101 9.28 -10.87 2.37
CA ARG A 101 10.19 -9.85 1.81
C ARG A 101 9.86 -9.53 0.35
N PHE A 102 9.57 -10.56 -0.45
CA PHE A 102 9.15 -10.38 -1.84
C PHE A 102 7.85 -9.58 -1.94
N MET A 103 6.83 -9.94 -1.15
CA MET A 103 5.53 -9.25 -1.14
C MET A 103 5.66 -7.79 -0.68
N TYR A 104 6.44 -7.55 0.37
CA TYR A 104 6.73 -6.19 0.83
C TYR A 104 7.42 -5.36 -0.26
N SER A 105 8.50 -5.89 -0.85
CA SER A 105 9.23 -5.21 -1.91
C SER A 105 8.35 -4.91 -3.13
N LYS A 106 7.49 -5.86 -3.50
CA LYS A 106 6.59 -5.72 -4.65
C LYS A 106 5.51 -4.67 -4.38
N GLY A 107 4.91 -4.68 -3.19
CA GLY A 107 3.95 -3.65 -2.76
C GLY A 107 4.57 -2.25 -2.78
N CYS A 108 5.78 -2.10 -2.25
CA CYS A 108 6.54 -0.84 -2.33
C CYS A 108 6.80 -0.41 -3.78
N ALA A 109 7.16 -1.35 -4.66
CA ALA A 109 7.38 -1.05 -6.08
C ALA A 109 6.11 -0.58 -6.78
N TYR A 110 4.93 -1.16 -6.48
CA TYR A 110 3.65 -0.69 -7.04
C TYR A 110 3.29 0.72 -6.57
N ILE A 111 3.41 0.99 -5.27
CA ILE A 111 3.16 2.33 -4.70
C ILE A 111 4.11 3.36 -5.31
N PHE A 112 5.40 3.02 -5.40
CA PHE A 112 6.40 3.91 -5.99
C PHE A 112 6.12 4.17 -7.47
N SER A 113 5.79 3.14 -8.24
CA SER A 113 5.45 3.28 -9.67
C SER A 113 4.22 4.16 -9.87
N PHE A 114 3.20 3.99 -9.02
CA PHE A 114 2.02 4.86 -9.03
C PHE A 114 2.40 6.32 -8.73
N LEU A 115 3.24 6.57 -7.72
CA LEU A 115 3.68 7.92 -7.35
C LEU A 115 4.48 8.60 -8.46
N VAL A 116 5.32 7.86 -9.19
CA VAL A 116 6.06 8.40 -10.35
C VAL A 116 5.08 8.81 -11.45
N VAL A 117 4.13 7.94 -11.82
CA VAL A 117 3.14 8.25 -12.87
C VAL A 117 2.24 9.41 -12.43
N PHE A 118 1.78 9.42 -11.17
CA PHE A 118 1.02 10.51 -10.56
C PHE A 118 1.74 11.86 -10.69
N THR A 119 3.04 11.88 -10.36
CA THR A 119 3.89 13.07 -10.41
C THR A 119 4.00 13.61 -11.83
N LEU A 120 4.17 12.72 -12.83
CA LEU A 120 4.23 13.10 -14.25
C LEU A 120 2.90 13.64 -14.76
N VAL A 121 1.79 13.04 -14.36
CA VAL A 121 0.44 13.45 -14.76
C VAL A 121 0.10 14.84 -14.21
N ALA A 122 0.49 15.13 -12.97
CA ALA A 122 0.35 16.45 -12.36
C ALA A 122 1.15 17.54 -13.09
N LEU A 123 2.28 17.19 -13.72
CA LEU A 123 3.11 18.10 -14.51
C LEU A 123 2.54 18.38 -15.91
N LEU A 124 1.99 17.36 -16.55
CA LEU A 124 1.66 17.39 -17.99
C LEU A 124 0.24 17.86 -18.30
N LEU A 125 -0.71 17.66 -17.39
CA LEU A 125 -2.14 17.89 -17.66
C LEU A 125 -2.69 19.16 -17.03
N ASN A 126 -3.68 19.76 -17.69
CA ASN A 126 -4.53 20.81 -17.11
C ASN A 126 -5.52 20.21 -16.11
N SER A 127 -6.05 21.02 -15.17
CA SER A 127 -6.90 20.61 -14.03
C SER A 127 -8.00 19.60 -14.34
N PHE A 128 -8.79 19.86 -15.38
CA PHE A 128 -9.92 19.00 -15.74
C PHE A 128 -9.46 17.61 -16.20
N LEU A 129 -8.47 17.57 -17.09
CA LEU A 129 -7.90 16.33 -17.60
C LEU A 129 -7.14 15.59 -16.49
N TYR A 130 -6.44 16.33 -15.62
CA TYR A 130 -5.73 15.78 -14.48
C TYR A 130 -6.64 14.94 -13.58
N SER A 131 -7.77 15.50 -13.15
CA SER A 131 -8.70 14.82 -12.25
C SER A 131 -9.28 13.54 -12.87
N PHE A 132 -9.68 13.59 -14.15
CA PHE A 132 -10.19 12.42 -14.86
C PHE A 132 -9.12 11.34 -15.05
N THR A 133 -7.93 11.73 -15.51
CA THR A 133 -6.80 10.80 -15.71
C THR A 133 -6.35 10.18 -14.39
N LEU A 134 -6.37 10.92 -13.28
CA LEU A 134 -6.03 10.41 -11.96
C LEU A 134 -6.95 9.27 -11.53
N ILE A 135 -8.27 9.40 -11.74
CA ILE A 135 -9.24 8.35 -11.42
C ILE A 135 -8.98 7.11 -12.27
N VAL A 136 -8.80 7.28 -13.58
CA VAL A 136 -8.55 6.16 -14.50
C VAL A 136 -7.26 5.42 -14.13
N LEU A 137 -6.19 6.16 -13.85
CA LEU A 137 -4.91 5.58 -13.42
C LEU A 137 -5.04 4.85 -12.09
N PHE A 138 -5.73 5.44 -11.12
CA PHE A 138 -5.96 4.81 -9.84
C PHE A 138 -6.67 3.45 -9.99
N ILE A 139 -7.74 3.41 -10.78
CA ILE A 139 -8.47 2.18 -11.09
C ILE A 139 -7.57 1.16 -11.81
N ALA A 140 -6.82 1.60 -12.81
CA ALA A 140 -5.93 0.72 -13.57
C ALA A 140 -4.84 0.08 -12.68
N PHE A 141 -4.16 0.89 -11.86
CA PHE A 141 -3.16 0.40 -10.91
C PHE A 141 -3.78 -0.53 -9.87
N PHE A 142 -4.98 -0.21 -9.38
CA PHE A 142 -5.69 -1.06 -8.43
C PHE A 142 -6.02 -2.44 -9.04
N ILE A 143 -6.55 -2.48 -10.26
CA ILE A 143 -6.86 -3.73 -10.97
C ILE A 143 -5.57 -4.54 -11.18
N ILE A 144 -4.50 -3.93 -11.67
CA ILE A 144 -3.21 -4.62 -11.89
C ILE A 144 -2.70 -5.19 -10.57
N TYR A 145 -2.73 -4.41 -9.50
CA TYR A 145 -2.29 -4.85 -8.17
C TYR A 145 -3.11 -6.03 -7.66
N VAL A 146 -4.45 -6.00 -7.83
CA VAL A 146 -5.35 -7.09 -7.39
C VAL A 146 -5.09 -8.37 -8.20
N ILE A 147 -5.01 -8.26 -9.53
CA ILE A 147 -4.74 -9.41 -10.41
C ILE A 147 -3.40 -10.05 -10.05
N ASP A 148 -2.35 -9.24 -9.91
CA ASP A 148 -1.02 -9.73 -9.60
C ASP A 148 -0.94 -10.33 -8.19
N SER A 149 -1.55 -9.69 -7.19
CA SER A 149 -1.60 -10.20 -5.81
C SER A 149 -2.36 -11.54 -5.71
N ASN A 150 -3.46 -11.68 -6.45
CA ASN A 150 -4.27 -12.91 -6.45
C ASN A 150 -3.50 -14.13 -6.98
N ARG A 151 -2.51 -13.92 -7.85
CA ARG A 151 -1.64 -14.99 -8.38
C ARG A 151 -0.90 -15.73 -7.27
N TYR A 152 -0.61 -15.09 -6.14
CA TYR A 152 0.19 -15.64 -5.05
C TYR A 152 -0.63 -16.33 -3.95
N LYS A 153 -1.96 -16.44 -4.08
CA LYS A 153 -2.87 -17.06 -3.08
C LYS A 153 -2.61 -16.57 -1.64
N LEU A 154 -2.32 -15.28 -1.48
CA LEU A 154 -1.99 -14.66 -0.19
C LEU A 154 -3.15 -14.68 0.80
N SER A 155 -4.37 -14.94 0.32
CA SER A 155 -5.56 -15.12 1.16
C SER A 155 -5.36 -16.18 2.25
N ALA A 156 -4.62 -17.26 1.97
CA ALA A 156 -4.33 -18.29 2.98
C ALA A 156 -3.42 -17.79 4.10
N VAL A 157 -2.41 -16.98 3.76
CA VAL A 157 -1.49 -16.36 4.72
C VAL A 157 -2.23 -15.34 5.58
N VAL A 158 -3.07 -14.50 4.96
CA VAL A 158 -3.88 -13.51 5.67
C VAL A 158 -4.90 -14.18 6.60
N ALA A 159 -5.58 -15.23 6.13
CA ALA A 159 -6.53 -15.99 6.94
C ALA A 159 -5.85 -16.65 8.15
N LEU A 160 -4.64 -17.18 7.97
CA LEU A 160 -3.84 -17.74 9.07
C LEU A 160 -3.48 -16.67 10.11
N ILE A 161 -2.99 -15.50 9.68
CA ILE A 161 -2.69 -14.40 10.61
C ILE A 161 -3.96 -13.96 11.36
N GLN A 162 -5.09 -13.89 10.66
CA GLN A 162 -6.37 -13.51 11.27
C GLN A 162 -6.92 -14.56 12.26
N SER A 163 -6.67 -15.86 12.04
CA SER A 163 -7.13 -16.90 12.97
C SER A 163 -6.43 -16.80 14.31
N PHE A 164 -5.10 -16.62 14.31
CA PHE A 164 -4.32 -16.45 15.54
C PHE A 164 -4.61 -15.13 16.26
N ARG A 165 -5.15 -14.13 15.56
CA ARG A 165 -5.58 -12.85 16.18
C ARG A 165 -6.88 -13.01 16.99
N LYS A 166 -7.68 -14.03 16.69
CA LYS A 166 -8.96 -14.32 17.35
C LYS A 166 -8.82 -15.31 18.50
N GLU A 167 -7.70 -16.01 18.61
CA GLU A 167 -7.46 -16.90 19.74
C GLU A 167 -7.26 -16.07 21.02
N PRO A 168 -8.12 -16.24 22.04
CA PRO A 168 -7.93 -15.56 23.31
C PRO A 168 -6.64 -16.06 23.94
N VAL A 169 -5.81 -15.13 24.39
CA VAL A 169 -4.63 -15.43 25.20
C VAL A 169 -5.15 -16.03 26.50
N SER A 170 -5.03 -17.36 26.64
CA SER A 170 -5.34 -18.09 27.87
C SER A 170 -4.23 -17.93 28.89
#